data_AF-A0A838U8Y6-F1
#
_entry.id   AF-A0A838U8Y6-F1
#
_cell.length_a   1.000
_cell.length_b   1.000
_cell.length_c   1.000
_cell.angle_alpha   90.00
_cell.angle_beta   90.00
_cell.angle_gamma   90.00
#
_symmetry.space_group_name_H-M   'P 1'
#
loop_
_entity.id
_entity.type
_entity.pdbx_description
1 polymer ?
#
loop_
_entity_poly.entity_id
_entity_poly.type
_entity_poly.pdbx_seq_one_letter_code
_entity_poly.pdbx_strand_id
1 'polypeptide(L)'
;MNRKFLILAILLILIGILLAGFLVYKYITPAPQPPGSQNQITFPSSGTGTGNIPPGPSTAQMPVGTQSGNTIQVKDFIHNGETISDVENTGSYLLAGSLGYCLPNIKCTAATSTNFNIGFDSKAQAFTIALLKEPIGNARHEAEQFLISRLGIPAEELCSLNYYVGTTYFVNESYDSGNLGFSFCPGATKLP
;
A
#
# COMPACT_ATOMS: atom_id res chain seq x y z
N MET A 1 -44.12 38.29 31.98
CA MET A 1 -42.75 37.74 31.82
C MET A 1 -42.22 38.15 30.46
N ASN A 2 -41.02 38.73 30.39
CA ASN A 2 -40.53 39.37 29.16
C ASN A 2 -40.11 38.29 28.14
N ARG A 3 -40.63 38.33 26.90
CA ARG A 3 -40.37 37.30 25.87
C ARG A 3 -38.88 37.07 25.60
N LYS A 4 -38.08 38.13 25.73
CA LYS A 4 -36.60 38.07 25.66
C LYS A 4 -35.97 37.26 26.78
N PHE A 5 -36.54 37.32 27.99
CA PHE A 5 -36.06 36.60 29.16
C PHE A 5 -36.35 35.09 29.04
N LEU A 6 -37.52 34.73 28.49
CA LEU A 6 -37.87 33.34 28.20
C LEU A 6 -36.92 32.71 27.16
N ILE A 7 -36.61 33.43 26.08
CA ILE A 7 -35.69 32.94 25.03
C ILE A 7 -34.27 32.74 25.60
N LEU A 8 -33.79 33.68 26.43
CA LEU A 8 -32.48 33.58 27.06
C LEU A 8 -32.38 32.35 27.99
N ALA A 9 -33.42 32.09 28.77
CA ALA A 9 -33.47 30.93 29.66
C ALA A 9 -33.42 29.60 28.89
N ILE A 10 -34.14 29.48 27.76
CA ILE A 10 -34.12 28.28 26.91
C ILE A 10 -32.73 28.05 26.31
N LEU A 11 -32.05 29.10 25.84
CA LEU A 11 -30.69 29.01 25.30
C LEU A 11 -29.68 28.50 26.33
N LEU A 12 -29.75 28.99 27.56
CA LEU A 12 -28.85 28.54 28.63
C LEU A 12 -29.07 27.07 28.99
N ILE A 13 -30.32 26.59 28.97
CA ILE A 13 -30.65 25.18 29.20
C ILE A 13 -30.07 24.30 28.09
N LEU A 14 -30.23 24.68 26.82
CA LEU A 14 -29.70 23.92 25.68
C LEU A 14 -28.17 23.83 25.71
N ILE A 15 -27.48 24.93 26.04
CA ILE A 15 -26.03 24.94 26.21
C ILE A 15 -25.61 24.01 27.35
N GLY A 16 -26.34 24.02 28.47
CA GLY A 16 -26.10 23.11 29.59
C GLY A 16 -26.22 21.62 29.20
N ILE A 17 -27.23 21.27 28.41
CA ILE A 17 -27.44 19.89 27.92
C ILE A 17 -26.30 19.46 27.00
N LEU A 18 -25.86 20.32 26.08
CA LEU A 18 -24.75 20.02 25.18
C LEU A 18 -23.43 19.83 25.92
N LEU A 19 -23.14 20.67 26.92
CA LEU A 19 -21.95 20.54 27.75
C LEU A 19 -21.97 19.25 28.58
N ALA A 20 -23.11 18.91 29.18
CA ALA A 20 -23.25 17.65 29.91
C ALA A 20 -23.05 16.43 29.00
N GLY A 21 -23.64 16.44 27.80
CA GLY A 21 -23.47 15.38 26.81
C GLY A 21 -22.02 15.20 26.36
N PHE A 22 -21.31 16.30 26.12
CA PHE A 22 -19.89 16.28 25.75
C PHE A 22 -19.00 15.69 26.85
N LEU A 23 -19.26 16.04 28.11
CA LEU A 23 -18.54 15.49 29.26
C LEU A 23 -18.79 14.00 29.41
N VAL A 24 -20.05 13.55 29.33
CA VAL A 24 -20.40 12.12 29.38
C VAL A 24 -19.72 11.34 28.27
N TYR A 25 -19.71 11.87 27.03
CA TYR A 25 -19.02 11.24 25.91
C TYR A 25 -17.52 11.03 26.19
N LYS A 26 -16.82 12.05 26.69
CA LYS A 26 -15.41 11.97 27.03
C LYS A 26 -15.09 10.94 28.13
N TYR A 27 -15.99 10.75 29.09
CA TYR A 27 -15.78 9.79 30.19
C TYR A 27 -16.12 8.35 29.81
N ILE A 28 -17.03 8.13 28.85
CA ILE A 28 -17.47 6.78 28.46
C ILE A 28 -16.62 6.20 27.32
N THR A 29 -16.05 7.01 26.43
CA THR A 29 -15.20 6.48 25.36
C THR A 29 -13.85 5.99 25.93
N PRO A 30 -13.58 4.67 25.94
CA PRO A 30 -12.28 4.17 26.40
C PRO A 30 -11.17 4.69 25.49
N ALA A 31 -10.03 5.04 26.07
CA ALA A 31 -8.85 5.43 25.31
C ALA A 31 -8.46 4.30 24.33
N PRO A 32 -8.07 4.63 23.09
CA PRO A 32 -7.50 3.65 22.17
C PRO A 32 -6.35 2.94 22.87
N GLN A 33 -6.46 1.62 23.04
CA GLN A 33 -5.36 0.86 23.62
C GLN A 33 -4.14 0.96 22.68
N PRO A 34 -2.93 1.12 23.21
CA PRO A 34 -1.72 1.02 22.39
C PRO A 34 -1.70 -0.36 21.72
N PRO A 35 -1.29 -0.45 20.44
CA PRO A 35 -1.19 -1.74 19.76
C PRO A 35 -0.32 -2.68 20.59
N GLY A 36 -0.91 -3.78 21.04
CA GLY A 36 -0.21 -4.77 21.85
C GLY A 36 1.03 -5.28 21.10
N SER A 37 2.17 -5.33 21.79
CA SER A 37 3.40 -5.92 21.26
C SER A 37 3.12 -7.31 20.69
N GLN A 38 3.15 -7.43 19.37
CA GLN A 38 3.11 -8.71 18.71
C GLN A 38 4.45 -9.41 18.94
N ASN A 39 4.38 -10.67 19.39
CA ASN A 39 5.55 -11.54 19.54
C ASN A 39 6.30 -11.60 18.20
N GLN A 40 7.56 -11.20 18.20
CA GLN A 40 8.44 -11.37 17.04
C GLN A 40 8.54 -12.86 16.70
N ILE A 41 8.08 -13.22 15.50
CA ILE A 41 8.31 -14.55 14.93
C ILE A 41 9.76 -14.58 14.44
N THR A 42 10.64 -15.21 15.22
CA THR A 42 12.01 -15.50 14.81
C THR A 42 12.01 -16.71 13.87
N PHE A 43 12.35 -16.49 12.60
CA PHE A 43 12.55 -17.57 11.64
C PHE A 43 13.88 -18.30 11.89
N PRO A 44 13.96 -19.62 11.66
CA PRO A 44 15.19 -20.38 11.83
C PRO A 44 16.24 -19.98 10.78
N SER A 45 17.40 -19.53 11.28
CA SER A 45 18.61 -19.34 10.49
C SER A 45 19.08 -20.69 9.93
N SER A 46 19.09 -20.82 8.60
CA SER A 46 19.48 -22.05 7.91
C SER A 46 21.01 -22.14 7.80
N GLY A 47 21.54 -23.29 8.20
CA GLY A 47 22.97 -23.56 8.29
C GLY A 47 23.72 -23.62 6.96
N THR A 48 25.04 -23.48 7.09
CA THR A 48 26.07 -23.56 6.05
C THR A 48 26.18 -24.97 5.47
N GLY A 49 25.53 -25.20 4.32
CA GLY A 49 25.75 -26.35 3.46
C GLY A 49 26.59 -25.97 2.24
N THR A 50 27.82 -26.48 2.14
CA THR A 50 28.67 -26.37 0.96
C THR A 50 28.17 -27.30 -0.15
N GLY A 51 27.22 -26.82 -0.94
CA GLY A 51 26.82 -27.41 -2.21
C GLY A 51 26.75 -26.32 -3.27
N ASN A 52 27.16 -26.62 -4.51
CA ASN A 52 26.95 -25.74 -5.66
C ASN A 52 25.43 -25.59 -5.91
N ILE A 53 24.82 -24.62 -5.24
CA ILE A 53 23.41 -24.25 -5.37
C ILE A 53 23.33 -23.16 -6.47
N PRO A 54 22.44 -23.29 -7.47
CA PRO A 54 22.14 -22.19 -8.41
C PRO A 54 21.83 -20.92 -7.62
N PRO A 55 22.20 -19.70 -8.10
CA PRO A 55 22.20 -18.49 -7.28
C PRO A 55 20.90 -18.38 -6.48
N GLY A 56 21.02 -18.59 -5.16
CA GLY A 56 19.88 -18.59 -4.26
C GLY A 56 19.19 -17.23 -4.27
N PRO A 57 17.94 -17.15 -3.78
CA PRO A 57 17.22 -15.89 -3.68
C PRO A 57 18.12 -14.87 -2.96
N SER A 58 18.39 -13.75 -3.64
CA SER A 58 19.26 -12.69 -3.13
C SER A 58 18.81 -12.29 -1.72
N THR A 59 19.70 -12.43 -0.74
CA THR A 59 19.49 -11.93 0.62
C THR A 59 19.78 -10.44 0.74
N ALA A 60 20.15 -9.79 -0.37
CA ALA A 60 20.38 -8.35 -0.39
C ALA A 60 19.09 -7.62 -0.02
N GLN A 61 19.23 -6.56 0.77
CA GLN A 61 18.15 -5.67 1.14
C GLN A 61 18.44 -4.28 0.61
N MET A 62 17.39 -3.51 0.36
CA MET A 62 17.48 -2.11 -0.02
C MET A 62 16.48 -1.26 0.76
N PRO A 63 16.81 0.00 1.06
CA PRO A 63 15.87 0.92 1.69
C PRO A 63 14.86 1.42 0.66
N VAL A 64 13.60 1.52 1.07
CA VAL A 64 12.53 2.16 0.30
C VAL A 64 11.87 3.24 1.15
N GLY A 65 11.68 4.43 0.57
CA GLY A 65 11.01 5.56 1.22
C GLY A 65 9.52 5.30 1.51
N THR A 66 9.06 5.76 2.67
CA THR A 66 7.66 5.69 3.11
C THR A 66 6.96 7.04 2.96
N GLN A 67 5.63 7.05 3.09
CA GLN A 67 4.81 8.26 3.09
C GLN A 67 5.13 9.21 4.25
N SER A 68 5.67 8.68 5.35
CA SER A 68 6.08 9.49 6.51
C SER A 68 7.47 10.11 6.34
N GLY A 69 8.15 9.88 5.22
CA GLY A 69 9.52 10.32 4.98
C GLY A 69 10.61 9.44 5.64
N ASN A 70 10.22 8.30 6.22
CA ASN A 70 11.16 7.31 6.73
C ASN A 70 11.57 6.31 5.63
N THR A 71 12.40 5.34 5.96
CA THR A 71 12.68 4.20 5.08
C THR A 71 12.36 2.89 5.78
N ILE A 72 11.92 1.89 5.00
CA ILE A 72 11.82 0.49 5.42
C ILE A 72 12.79 -0.36 4.61
N GLN A 73 13.27 -1.44 5.21
CA GLN A 73 14.16 -2.38 4.53
C GLN A 73 13.33 -3.47 3.86
N VAL A 74 13.52 -3.62 2.55
CA VAL A 74 12.88 -4.65 1.74
C VAL A 74 13.95 -5.49 1.05
N LYS A 75 13.59 -6.65 0.53
CA LYS A 75 14.45 -7.40 -0.39
C LYS A 75 14.84 -6.51 -1.58
N ASP A 76 16.08 -6.61 -2.04
CA ASP A 76 16.52 -5.91 -3.25
C ASP A 76 15.77 -6.47 -4.47
N PHE A 77 14.67 -5.80 -4.78
CA PHE A 77 13.77 -6.21 -5.85
C PHE A 77 14.18 -5.66 -7.20
N ILE A 78 15.14 -4.74 -7.29
CA ILE A 78 15.60 -4.18 -8.57
C ILE A 78 16.79 -4.95 -9.15
N HIS A 79 17.55 -5.67 -8.31
CA HIS A 79 18.67 -6.53 -8.75
C HIS A 79 18.37 -8.04 -8.63
N ASN A 80 17.11 -8.45 -8.77
CA ASN A 80 16.68 -9.84 -8.60
C ASN A 80 16.70 -10.70 -9.89
N GLY A 81 17.14 -10.13 -11.03
CA GLY A 81 17.18 -10.81 -12.33
C GLY A 81 15.84 -10.93 -13.06
N GLU A 82 14.73 -10.58 -12.42
CA GLU A 82 13.39 -10.58 -13.03
C GLU A 82 12.90 -9.17 -13.36
N THR A 83 13.10 -8.23 -12.44
CA THR A 83 12.77 -6.81 -12.59
C THR A 83 13.61 -6.18 -13.70
N ILE A 84 12.98 -5.30 -14.46
CA ILE A 84 13.60 -4.67 -15.63
C ILE A 84 13.74 -3.19 -15.36
N SER A 85 14.92 -2.65 -15.63
CA SER A 85 15.11 -1.20 -15.67
C SER A 85 14.64 -0.66 -17.02
N ASP A 86 13.87 0.42 -16.97
CA ASP A 86 13.48 1.16 -18.16
C ASP A 86 14.65 2.06 -18.60
N VAL A 87 15.26 1.69 -19.73
CA VAL A 87 16.45 2.36 -20.26
C VAL A 87 16.18 3.78 -20.75
N GLU A 88 14.94 4.08 -21.13
CA GLU A 88 14.54 5.42 -21.59
C GLU A 88 14.18 6.32 -20.40
N ASN A 89 13.81 5.73 -19.26
CA ASN A 89 13.39 6.44 -18.06
C ASN A 89 14.24 6.06 -16.85
N THR A 90 15.51 6.50 -16.82
CA THR A 90 16.47 6.20 -15.75
C THR A 90 15.88 6.39 -14.35
N GLY A 91 15.89 5.31 -13.56
CA GLY A 91 15.30 5.25 -12.22
C GLY A 91 13.89 4.63 -12.20
N SER A 92 13.32 4.28 -13.35
CA SER A 92 12.07 3.55 -13.45
C SER A 92 12.34 2.06 -13.64
N TYR A 93 11.57 1.25 -12.92
CA TYR A 93 11.70 -0.20 -12.91
C TYR A 93 10.33 -0.84 -13.10
N LEU A 94 10.26 -1.89 -13.91
CA LEU A 94 9.09 -2.72 -14.10
C LEU A 94 9.28 -4.04 -13.35
N LEU A 95 8.43 -4.29 -12.36
CA LEU A 95 8.49 -5.48 -11.51
C LEU A 95 7.61 -6.61 -12.08
N ALA A 96 6.45 -6.27 -12.64
CA ALA A 96 5.52 -7.20 -13.25
C ALA A 96 4.78 -6.57 -14.43
N GLY A 97 4.48 -7.39 -15.44
CA GLY A 97 3.72 -6.97 -16.61
C GLY A 97 4.59 -6.47 -17.77
N SER A 98 4.17 -5.41 -18.47
CA SER A 98 4.86 -4.88 -19.67
C SER A 98 5.02 -3.36 -19.65
N LEU A 99 6.12 -2.85 -20.24
CA LEU A 99 6.37 -1.43 -20.45
C LEU A 99 5.41 -0.78 -21.46
N GLY A 100 4.65 -1.56 -22.24
CA GLY A 100 3.79 -1.06 -23.31
C GLY A 100 4.55 -0.65 -24.59
N TYR A 101 5.89 -0.63 -24.54
CA TYR A 101 6.78 -0.55 -25.68
C TYR A 101 7.94 -1.53 -25.52
N CYS A 102 8.59 -1.89 -26.62
CA CYS A 102 9.73 -2.80 -26.61
C CYS A 102 10.77 -2.34 -27.62
N LEU A 103 11.94 -1.96 -27.14
CA LEU A 103 13.08 -1.64 -28.01
C LEU A 103 13.77 -2.93 -28.49
N PRO A 104 14.38 -2.93 -29.69
CA PRO A 104 15.12 -4.09 -30.17
C PRO A 104 16.19 -4.54 -29.18
N ASN A 105 16.26 -5.85 -28.92
CA ASN A 105 17.23 -6.49 -28.02
C ASN A 105 17.12 -6.13 -26.52
N ILE A 106 16.00 -5.54 -26.08
CA ILE A 106 15.75 -5.24 -24.66
C ILE A 106 14.54 -6.04 -24.17
N LYS A 107 14.65 -6.62 -22.98
CA LYS A 107 13.52 -7.28 -22.30
C LYS A 107 12.52 -6.20 -21.88
N CYS A 108 11.26 -6.33 -22.28
CA CYS A 108 10.20 -5.34 -22.02
C CYS A 108 9.01 -5.91 -21.22
N THR A 109 9.14 -7.15 -20.77
CA THR A 109 8.16 -7.85 -19.94
C THR A 109 8.85 -8.37 -18.69
N ALA A 110 8.46 -7.86 -17.52
CA ALA A 110 8.92 -8.38 -16.24
C ALA A 110 8.08 -9.61 -15.86
N ALA A 111 8.12 -10.05 -14.59
CA ALA A 111 7.37 -11.22 -14.12
C ALA A 111 5.97 -11.30 -14.78
N THR A 112 5.67 -12.45 -15.39
CA THR A 112 4.54 -12.58 -16.31
C THR A 112 3.22 -12.39 -15.56
N SER A 113 2.51 -11.30 -15.86
CA SER A 113 1.14 -11.05 -15.43
C SER A 113 0.38 -10.33 -16.53
N THR A 114 -0.88 -10.73 -16.75
CA THR A 114 -1.83 -10.02 -17.62
C THR A 114 -2.90 -9.28 -16.82
N ASN A 115 -2.94 -9.48 -15.51
CA ASN A 115 -4.01 -8.97 -14.66
C ASN A 115 -3.64 -7.62 -14.03
N PHE A 116 -2.34 -7.32 -13.95
CA PHE A 116 -1.81 -6.08 -13.41
C PHE A 116 -0.43 -5.76 -13.98
N ASN A 117 -0.05 -4.49 -13.91
CA ASN A 117 1.32 -4.01 -14.07
C ASN A 117 1.80 -3.39 -12.75
N ILE A 118 3.07 -3.57 -12.41
CA ILE A 118 3.70 -2.92 -11.25
C ILE A 118 5.00 -2.25 -11.69
N GLY A 119 5.06 -0.93 -11.51
CA GLY A 119 6.25 -0.12 -11.67
C GLY A 119 6.76 0.46 -10.35
N PHE A 120 8.04 0.77 -10.29
CA PHE A 120 8.68 1.50 -9.20
C PHE A 120 9.54 2.64 -9.76
N ASP A 121 9.33 3.85 -9.26
CA ASP A 121 10.19 5.00 -9.53
C ASP A 121 11.13 5.22 -8.33
N SER A 122 12.44 5.04 -8.54
CA SER A 122 13.43 5.17 -7.48
C SER A 122 13.74 6.60 -7.09
N LYS A 123 13.39 7.60 -7.90
CA LYS A 123 13.57 9.02 -7.55
C LYS A 123 12.44 9.48 -6.64
N ALA A 124 11.20 9.12 -6.99
CA ALA A 124 10.00 9.37 -6.20
C ALA A 124 9.84 8.39 -5.04
N GLN A 125 10.59 7.28 -5.03
CA GLN A 125 10.45 6.18 -4.07
C GLN A 125 9.01 5.65 -4.01
N ALA A 126 8.37 5.53 -5.18
CA ALA A 126 6.93 5.28 -5.28
C ALA A 126 6.60 4.13 -6.22
N PHE A 127 5.59 3.34 -5.84
CA PHE A 127 5.04 2.25 -6.65
C PHE A 127 3.81 2.72 -7.43
N THR A 128 3.69 2.26 -8.67
CA THR A 128 2.46 2.40 -9.47
C THR A 128 1.95 1.02 -9.82
N ILE A 129 0.70 0.74 -9.44
CA ILE A 129 0.03 -0.53 -9.65
C ILE A 129 -1.19 -0.25 -10.54
N ALA A 130 -1.14 -0.74 -11.77
CA ALA A 130 -2.27 -0.66 -12.70
C ALA A 130 -2.99 -2.01 -12.72
N LEU A 131 -4.28 -2.02 -12.39
CA LEU A 131 -5.16 -3.18 -12.47
C LEU A 131 -5.73 -3.26 -13.88
N LEU A 132 -5.47 -4.35 -14.59
CA LEU A 132 -5.70 -4.46 -16.03
C LEU A 132 -6.85 -5.41 -16.39
N LYS A 133 -7.51 -6.03 -15.40
CA LYS A 133 -8.51 -7.07 -15.65
C LYS A 133 -9.60 -7.14 -14.58
N GLU A 134 -10.81 -7.48 -15.03
CA GLU A 134 -11.94 -7.86 -14.17
C GLU A 134 -11.92 -9.36 -13.79
N PRO A 135 -12.37 -9.74 -12.58
CA PRO A 135 -12.84 -8.89 -11.50
C PRO A 135 -11.71 -8.06 -10.87
N ILE A 136 -11.90 -6.75 -10.76
CA ILE A 136 -10.84 -5.82 -10.31
C ILE A 136 -10.35 -6.12 -8.89
N GLY A 137 -11.22 -6.65 -8.02
CA GLY A 137 -10.85 -7.15 -6.69
C GLY A 137 -9.82 -8.28 -6.73
N ASN A 138 -9.96 -9.22 -7.67
CA ASN A 138 -9.02 -10.33 -7.85
C ASN A 138 -7.68 -9.84 -8.40
N ALA A 139 -7.70 -8.98 -9.42
CA ALA A 139 -6.48 -8.39 -9.97
C ALA A 139 -5.69 -7.62 -8.89
N ARG A 140 -6.40 -6.88 -8.04
CA ARG A 140 -5.79 -6.20 -6.89
C ARG A 140 -5.17 -7.18 -5.90
N HIS A 141 -5.90 -8.22 -5.53
CA HIS A 141 -5.41 -9.22 -4.58
C HIS A 141 -4.14 -9.92 -5.09
N GLU A 142 -4.10 -10.28 -6.37
CA GLU A 142 -2.91 -10.90 -6.97
C GLU A 142 -1.71 -9.93 -6.98
N ALA A 143 -1.93 -8.64 -7.29
CA ALA A 143 -0.88 -7.63 -7.24
C ALA A 143 -0.33 -7.43 -5.82
N GLU A 144 -1.20 -7.47 -4.80
CA GLU A 144 -0.82 -7.41 -3.39
C GLU A 144 0.07 -8.59 -2.99
N GLN A 145 -0.37 -9.82 -3.29
CA GLN A 145 0.43 -11.02 -2.98
C GLN A 145 1.78 -11.00 -3.69
N PHE A 146 1.79 -10.52 -4.95
CA PHE A 146 3.03 -10.33 -5.69
C PHE A 146 3.97 -9.36 -4.95
N LEU A 147 3.51 -8.17 -4.57
CA LEU A 147 4.32 -7.18 -3.87
C LEU A 147 4.84 -7.68 -2.52
N ILE A 148 3.98 -8.31 -1.71
CA ILE A 148 4.37 -8.93 -0.42
C ILE A 148 5.54 -9.90 -0.64
N SER A 149 5.40 -10.82 -1.60
CA SER A 149 6.43 -11.83 -1.87
C SER A 149 7.73 -11.21 -2.39
N ARG A 150 7.61 -10.18 -3.24
CA ARG A 150 8.70 -9.51 -3.94
C ARG A 150 9.53 -8.64 -3.01
N LEU A 151 8.87 -7.84 -2.18
CA LEU A 151 9.49 -6.95 -1.21
C LEU A 151 9.91 -7.69 0.06
N GLY A 152 9.27 -8.81 0.38
CA GLY A 152 9.58 -9.59 1.58
C GLY A 152 9.20 -8.89 2.88
N ILE A 153 8.19 -8.03 2.83
CA ILE A 153 7.60 -7.33 3.98
C ILE A 153 6.16 -7.81 4.18
N PRO A 154 5.62 -7.71 5.40
CA PRO A 154 4.24 -8.12 5.65
C PRO A 154 3.25 -7.12 5.03
N ALA A 155 1.99 -7.54 4.90
CA ALA A 155 0.95 -6.77 4.20
C ALA A 155 0.78 -5.38 4.82
N GLU A 156 0.73 -5.27 6.14
CA GLU A 156 0.58 -4.02 6.88
C GLU A 156 1.67 -2.98 6.57
N GLU A 157 2.89 -3.40 6.25
CA GLU A 157 3.98 -2.48 5.90
C GLU A 157 3.79 -1.87 4.51
N LEU A 158 3.08 -2.54 3.59
CA LEU A 158 2.73 -1.96 2.28
C LEU A 158 1.92 -0.68 2.41
N CYS A 159 1.13 -0.53 3.49
CA CYS A 159 0.36 0.68 3.75
C CYS A 159 1.23 1.91 4.02
N SER A 160 2.50 1.71 4.41
CA SER A 160 3.43 2.81 4.67
C SER A 160 4.16 3.30 3.42
N LEU A 161 4.17 2.51 2.33
CA LEU A 161 4.88 2.83 1.10
C LEU A 161 4.25 4.02 0.37
N ASN A 162 5.04 4.76 -0.40
CA ASN A 162 4.47 5.66 -1.40
C ASN A 162 3.94 4.81 -2.56
N TYR A 163 2.63 4.83 -2.81
CA TYR A 163 2.05 4.02 -3.86
C TYR A 163 0.78 4.62 -4.46
N TYR A 164 0.47 4.18 -5.68
CA TYR A 164 -0.80 4.40 -6.34
C TYR A 164 -1.33 3.07 -6.89
N VAL A 165 -2.54 2.68 -6.50
CA VAL A 165 -3.27 1.55 -7.08
C VAL A 165 -4.43 2.11 -7.88
N GLY A 166 -4.52 1.82 -9.18
CA GLY A 166 -5.61 2.31 -10.00
C GLY A 166 -5.90 1.40 -11.18
N THR A 167 -6.91 1.76 -11.96
CA THR A 167 -7.26 1.09 -13.20
C THR A 167 -7.53 2.13 -14.29
N THR A 168 -7.88 1.66 -15.49
CA THR A 168 -8.27 2.54 -16.59
C THR A 168 -9.77 2.42 -16.84
N TYR A 169 -10.34 3.46 -17.45
CA TYR A 169 -11.75 3.50 -17.88
C TYR A 169 -12.20 2.23 -18.62
N PHE A 170 -11.33 1.71 -19.51
CA PHE A 170 -11.64 0.53 -20.33
C PHE A 170 -11.72 -0.79 -19.53
N VAL A 171 -11.11 -0.83 -18.34
CA VAL A 171 -11.17 -2.00 -17.46
C VAL A 171 -12.37 -1.87 -16.54
N ASN A 172 -12.51 -0.73 -15.84
CA ASN A 172 -13.66 -0.45 -15.00
C ASN A 172 -13.92 1.06 -14.89
N GLU A 173 -14.99 1.55 -15.50
CA GLU A 173 -15.41 2.96 -15.45
C GLU A 173 -15.79 3.43 -14.03
N SER A 174 -16.29 2.56 -13.16
CA SER A 174 -16.69 2.94 -11.80
C SER A 174 -15.52 3.13 -10.84
N TYR A 175 -14.34 2.58 -11.17
CA TYR A 175 -13.15 2.57 -10.32
C TYR A 175 -11.92 3.19 -10.98
N ASP A 176 -12.06 3.86 -12.13
CA ASP A 176 -10.93 4.48 -12.85
C ASP A 176 -10.44 5.80 -12.21
N SER A 177 -11.22 6.36 -11.28
CA SER A 177 -10.88 7.61 -10.61
C SER A 177 -10.14 7.38 -9.29
N GLY A 178 -8.87 7.77 -9.25
CA GLY A 178 -8.09 7.91 -8.01
C GLY A 178 -7.39 6.65 -7.52
N ASN A 179 -6.84 6.75 -6.31
CA ASN A 179 -6.08 5.67 -5.67
C ASN A 179 -7.03 4.73 -4.92
N LEU A 180 -7.15 3.49 -5.39
CA LEU A 180 -8.00 2.45 -4.82
C LEU A 180 -7.45 1.89 -3.51
N GLY A 181 -6.16 2.08 -3.21
CA GLY A 181 -5.53 1.50 -2.02
C GLY A 181 -5.28 0.00 -2.13
N PHE A 182 -4.39 -0.54 -1.30
CA PHE A 182 -4.36 -1.97 -1.03
C PHE A 182 -5.54 -2.36 -0.13
N SER A 183 -6.15 -3.51 -0.40
CA SER A 183 -7.40 -4.01 0.19
C SER A 183 -7.42 -4.03 1.72
N PHE A 184 -6.27 -4.28 2.35
CA PHE A 184 -6.09 -4.35 3.79
C PHE A 184 -5.67 -3.01 4.43
N CYS A 185 -5.40 -1.97 3.63
CA CYS A 185 -5.03 -0.66 4.16
C CYS A 185 -6.25 0.18 4.58
N PRO A 186 -6.14 0.95 5.67
CA PRO A 186 -7.19 1.88 6.06
C PRO A 186 -7.56 2.85 4.93
N GLY A 187 -8.86 3.02 4.67
CA GLY A 187 -9.36 3.94 3.64
C GLY A 187 -9.35 3.39 2.21
N ALA A 188 -8.90 2.15 1.99
CA ALA A 188 -8.95 1.53 0.68
C ALA A 188 -10.39 1.36 0.16
N THR A 189 -10.54 1.49 -1.16
CA THR A 189 -11.81 1.34 -1.84
C THR A 189 -12.28 -0.12 -1.74
N LYS A 190 -13.54 -0.31 -1.35
CA LYS A 190 -14.19 -1.63 -1.35
C LYS A 190 -14.51 -2.01 -2.80
N LEU A 191 -13.91 -3.10 -3.26
CA LEU A 191 -14.11 -3.66 -4.58
C LEU A 191 -14.97 -4.92 -4.48
N PRO A 192 -15.75 -5.25 -5.52
CA PRO A 192 -16.51 -6.49 -5.61
C PRO A 192 -15.62 -7.73 -5.68
#